data_AF-A0A8J2JP92-F1
#
_entry.id   AF-A0A8J2JP92-F1
#
_cell.length_a   1.000
_cell.length_b   1.000
_cell.length_c   1.000
_cell.angle_alpha   90.00
_cell.angle_beta   90.00
_cell.angle_gamma   90.00
#
_symmetry.space_group_name_H-M   'P 1'
#
loop_
_entity.id
_entity.type
_entity.pdbx_description
1 polymer ?
#
loop_
_entity_poly.entity_id
_entity_poly.type
_entity_poly.pdbx_seq_one_letter_code
_entity_poly.pdbx_strand_id
1 'polypeptide(L)'
;MTAVVDACKATRTYLKGRITSLLKKASKCGADTVDVEVFNEMKTKSTDLKIQTEENYQEHIAAAAPDTYDEVTRHYQEMQDKLDDVDVFLQTCAQRFRQQKLVEEGKIRNENIQLELQKLHLAEKKLQVEKELEEKRIEKGVQGIPNNSQQPPQRPKLPQLSLPKFDGKFEEWLPFRDRYNQAVHIRSDLSGEEKFAYLLAALQGKAADAIKAIPLSNENYGPAYERVVKLFEHVREIAFKQ
;
A
#
# COMPACT_ATOMS: atom_id res chain seq x y z
N MET A 1 -14.53 58.55 -10.18
CA MET A 1 -14.75 57.95 -8.85
C MET A 1 -15.65 56.71 -8.95
N THR A 2 -16.83 56.81 -9.58
CA THR A 2 -17.79 55.69 -9.74
C THR A 2 -17.27 54.49 -10.54
N ALA A 3 -16.49 54.71 -11.62
CA ALA A 3 -16.11 53.64 -12.55
C ALA A 3 -15.28 52.49 -11.93
N VAL A 4 -14.34 52.77 -11.03
CA VAL A 4 -13.49 51.74 -10.39
C VAL A 4 -14.28 50.94 -9.37
N VAL A 5 -15.15 51.61 -8.61
CA VAL A 5 -16.05 50.97 -7.65
C VAL A 5 -17.07 50.08 -8.38
N ASP A 6 -17.59 50.52 -9.51
CA ASP A 6 -18.52 49.74 -10.34
C ASP A 6 -17.83 48.51 -10.95
N ALA A 7 -16.57 48.65 -11.41
CA ALA A 7 -15.75 47.54 -11.88
C ALA A 7 -15.48 46.52 -10.75
N CYS A 8 -15.10 47.00 -9.56
CA CYS A 8 -14.90 46.15 -8.37
C CYS A 8 -16.18 45.38 -8.01
N LYS A 9 -17.35 46.02 -8.05
CA LYS A 9 -18.65 45.37 -7.80
C LYS A 9 -18.98 44.30 -8.85
N ALA A 10 -18.67 44.54 -10.12
CA ALA A 10 -18.86 43.57 -11.20
C ALA A 10 -17.96 42.34 -11.00
N THR A 11 -16.67 42.56 -10.75
CA THR A 11 -15.68 41.51 -10.44
C THR A 11 -16.12 40.69 -9.21
N ARG A 12 -16.55 41.35 -8.14
CA ARG A 12 -17.09 40.71 -6.94
C ARG A 12 -18.26 39.80 -7.25
N THR A 13 -19.20 40.27 -8.06
CA THR A 13 -20.40 39.51 -8.43
C THR A 13 -20.03 38.25 -9.22
N TYR A 14 -19.11 38.38 -10.18
CA TYR A 14 -18.59 37.27 -10.96
C TYR A 14 -17.91 36.20 -10.09
N LEU A 15 -16.95 36.62 -9.26
CA LEU A 15 -16.17 35.71 -8.41
C LEU A 15 -17.07 35.01 -7.37
N LYS A 16 -17.99 35.75 -6.74
CA LYS A 16 -18.98 35.18 -5.80
C LYS A 16 -19.84 34.10 -6.46
N GLY A 17 -20.23 34.27 -7.73
CA GLY A 17 -20.94 33.25 -8.49
C GLY A 17 -20.12 31.97 -8.68
N ARG A 18 -18.84 32.11 -9.03
CA ARG A 18 -17.93 30.97 -9.21
C ARG A 18 -17.65 30.24 -7.91
N ILE A 19 -17.42 30.97 -6.82
CA ILE A 19 -17.23 30.41 -5.47
C ILE A 19 -18.47 29.60 -5.03
N THR A 20 -19.67 30.16 -5.23
CA THR A 20 -20.92 29.47 -4.89
C THR A 20 -21.11 28.19 -5.71
N SER A 21 -20.76 28.22 -7.01
CA SER A 21 -20.79 27.03 -7.87
C SER A 21 -19.81 25.95 -7.38
N LEU A 22 -18.61 26.36 -6.95
CA LEU A 22 -17.60 25.46 -6.41
C LEU A 22 -18.07 24.81 -5.11
N LEU A 23 -18.64 25.58 -4.17
CA LEU A 23 -19.24 25.05 -2.94
C LEU A 23 -20.35 24.04 -3.22
N LYS A 24 -21.20 24.28 -4.23
CA LYS A 24 -22.27 23.37 -4.62
C LYS A 24 -21.75 22.07 -5.27
N LYS A 25 -20.62 22.12 -5.96
CA LYS A 25 -19.95 20.92 -6.47
C LYS A 25 -19.28 20.16 -5.33
N ALA A 26 -18.61 20.89 -4.44
CA ALA A 26 -17.92 20.33 -3.31
C ALA A 26 -18.88 19.64 -2.33
N SER A 27 -20.09 20.19 -2.10
CA SER A 27 -21.10 19.53 -1.25
C SER A 27 -21.57 18.16 -1.74
N LYS A 28 -21.35 17.84 -3.03
CA LYS A 28 -21.63 16.52 -3.61
C LYS A 28 -20.45 15.56 -3.54
N CYS A 29 -19.28 16.04 -3.14
CA CYS A 29 -18.06 15.26 -3.01
C CYS A 29 -18.20 14.28 -1.82
N GLY A 30 -18.24 12.98 -2.11
CA GLY A 30 -18.33 11.92 -1.10
C GLY A 30 -19.70 11.27 -0.90
N ALA A 31 -20.66 11.50 -1.80
CA ALA A 31 -21.96 10.81 -1.79
C ALA A 31 -21.90 9.41 -2.42
N ASP A 32 -21.25 9.20 -3.58
CA ASP A 32 -21.32 7.89 -4.27
C ASP A 32 -20.03 7.39 -4.94
N THR A 33 -19.01 8.21 -5.13
CA THR A 33 -17.68 7.75 -5.59
C THR A 33 -16.63 8.74 -5.13
N VAL A 34 -15.51 8.22 -4.61
CA VAL A 34 -14.35 9.02 -4.25
C VAL A 34 -13.63 9.37 -5.56
N ASP A 35 -14.10 10.41 -6.23
CA ASP A 35 -13.41 10.94 -7.40
C ASP A 35 -12.32 11.93 -6.93
N VAL A 36 -11.13 11.37 -6.69
CA VAL A 36 -9.93 12.12 -6.30
C VAL A 36 -9.57 13.15 -7.38
N GLU A 37 -9.88 12.87 -8.66
CA GLU A 37 -9.61 13.80 -9.76
C GLU A 37 -10.53 15.01 -9.67
N VAL A 38 -11.83 14.81 -9.44
CA VAL A 38 -12.79 15.91 -9.22
C VAL A 38 -12.41 16.74 -8.00
N PHE A 39 -11.95 16.10 -6.91
CA PHE A 39 -11.44 16.83 -5.74
C PHE A 39 -10.21 17.68 -6.05
N ASN A 40 -9.24 17.12 -6.79
CA ASN A 40 -8.05 17.85 -7.21
C ASN A 40 -8.41 19.01 -8.15
N GLU A 41 -9.34 18.81 -9.08
CA GLU A 41 -9.84 19.87 -9.97
C GLU A 41 -10.47 21.01 -9.16
N MET A 42 -11.26 20.69 -8.13
CA MET A 42 -11.84 21.69 -7.23
C MET A 42 -10.77 22.46 -6.45
N LYS A 43 -9.71 21.79 -6.00
CA LYS A 43 -8.58 22.42 -5.30
C LYS A 43 -7.83 23.39 -6.21
N THR A 44 -7.58 22.99 -7.46
CA THR A 44 -6.98 23.86 -8.48
C THR A 44 -7.86 25.09 -8.72
N LYS A 45 -9.17 24.89 -8.96
CA LYS A 45 -10.11 26.00 -9.17
C LYS A 45 -10.22 26.95 -7.97
N SER A 46 -10.12 26.45 -6.73
CA SER A 46 -10.06 27.31 -5.54
C SER A 46 -8.80 28.18 -5.55
N THR A 47 -7.65 27.57 -5.85
CA THR A 47 -6.35 28.26 -5.92
C THR A 47 -6.35 29.34 -7.01
N ASP A 48 -6.86 29.01 -8.20
CA ASP A 48 -6.95 29.97 -9.31
C ASP A 48 -7.85 31.16 -8.95
N LEU A 49 -9.00 30.91 -8.28
CA LEU A 49 -9.89 31.98 -7.83
C LEU A 49 -9.25 32.85 -6.75
N LYS A 50 -8.44 32.28 -5.86
CA LYS A 50 -7.66 33.04 -4.86
C LYS A 50 -6.68 33.98 -5.53
N ILE A 51 -5.90 33.45 -6.48
CA ILE A 51 -4.94 34.24 -7.27
C ILE A 51 -5.67 35.36 -8.02
N GLN A 52 -6.74 35.03 -8.74
CA GLN A 52 -7.52 36.01 -9.48
C GLN A 52 -8.14 37.09 -8.56
N THR A 53 -8.57 36.72 -7.35
CA THR A 53 -9.13 37.68 -6.38
C THR A 53 -8.06 38.65 -5.90
N GLU A 54 -6.84 38.17 -5.65
CA GLU A 54 -5.69 39.00 -5.27
C GLU A 54 -5.28 39.94 -6.40
N GLU A 55 -5.12 39.43 -7.61
CA GLU A 55 -4.73 40.23 -8.78
C GLU A 55 -5.73 41.36 -9.04
N ASN A 56 -7.03 41.07 -8.99
CA ASN A 56 -8.08 42.07 -9.15
C ASN A 56 -8.04 43.13 -8.05
N TYR A 57 -7.73 42.74 -6.81
CA TYR A 57 -7.61 43.69 -5.71
C TYR A 57 -6.46 44.66 -5.92
N GLN A 58 -5.28 44.14 -6.31
CA GLN A 58 -4.12 44.96 -6.61
C GLN A 58 -4.41 45.95 -7.75
N GLU A 59 -5.08 45.51 -8.82
CA GLU A 59 -5.47 46.37 -9.93
C GLU A 59 -6.47 47.45 -9.50
N HIS A 60 -7.51 47.06 -8.75
CA HIS A 60 -8.55 48.00 -8.31
C HIS A 60 -8.03 49.01 -7.30
N ILE A 61 -7.17 48.63 -6.36
CA ILE A 61 -6.55 49.55 -5.40
C ILE A 61 -5.59 50.53 -6.08
N ALA A 62 -4.78 50.06 -7.03
CA ALA A 62 -3.87 50.93 -7.78
C ALA A 62 -4.61 52.00 -8.60
N ALA A 63 -5.82 51.70 -9.07
CA ALA A 63 -6.68 52.61 -9.83
C ALA A 63 -7.64 53.45 -8.95
N ALA A 64 -7.78 53.13 -7.67
CA ALA A 64 -8.76 53.75 -6.78
C ALA A 64 -8.31 55.13 -6.28
N ALA A 65 -9.29 56.00 -6.00
CA ALA A 65 -9.04 57.26 -5.29
C ALA A 65 -9.01 56.99 -3.77
N PRO A 66 -8.27 57.78 -2.96
CA PRO A 66 -8.11 57.51 -1.52
C PRO A 66 -9.41 57.39 -0.73
N ASP A 67 -10.45 58.12 -1.11
CA ASP A 67 -11.77 58.09 -0.50
C ASP A 67 -12.62 56.85 -0.86
N THR A 68 -12.14 56.03 -1.80
CA THR A 68 -12.80 54.78 -2.23
C THR A 68 -12.11 53.51 -1.72
N TYR A 69 -10.94 53.63 -1.06
CA TYR A 69 -10.16 52.48 -0.58
C TYR A 69 -10.93 51.58 0.38
N ASP A 70 -11.69 52.17 1.31
CA ASP A 70 -12.49 51.40 2.28
C ASP A 70 -13.57 50.55 1.58
N GLU A 71 -14.21 51.09 0.54
CA GLU A 71 -15.24 50.36 -0.20
C GLU A 71 -14.64 49.20 -1.00
N VAL A 72 -13.51 49.42 -1.67
CA VAL A 72 -12.78 48.39 -2.44
C VAL A 72 -12.27 47.28 -1.51
N THR A 73 -11.65 47.66 -0.39
CA THR A 73 -11.12 46.71 0.61
C THR A 73 -12.23 45.85 1.21
N ARG A 74 -13.37 46.45 1.54
CA ARG A 74 -14.55 45.70 2.05
C ARG A 74 -15.04 44.67 1.03
N HIS A 75 -15.12 45.03 -0.26
CA HIS A 75 -15.54 44.09 -1.30
C HIS A 75 -14.56 42.94 -1.50
N TYR A 76 -13.27 43.20 -1.35
CA TYR A 76 -12.24 42.17 -1.37
C TYR A 76 -12.33 41.23 -0.17
N GLN A 77 -12.47 41.77 1.05
CA GLN A 77 -12.61 40.96 2.27
C GLN A 77 -13.82 40.02 2.18
N GLU A 78 -14.97 40.51 1.70
CA GLU A 78 -16.16 39.68 1.48
C GLU A 78 -15.90 38.49 0.52
N MET A 79 -14.96 38.61 -0.42
CA MET A 79 -14.59 37.52 -1.32
C MET A 79 -13.58 36.57 -0.67
N GLN A 80 -12.60 37.09 0.07
CA GLN A 80 -11.65 36.28 0.83
C GLN A 80 -12.36 35.38 1.84
N ASP A 81 -13.27 35.94 2.65
CA ASP A 81 -14.02 35.17 3.66
C ASP A 81 -14.75 33.98 3.02
N LYS A 82 -15.30 34.16 1.81
CA LYS A 82 -15.97 33.08 1.06
C LYS A 82 -15.01 32.05 0.48
N LEU A 83 -13.80 32.44 0.12
CA LEU A 83 -12.76 31.52 -0.33
C LEU A 83 -12.19 30.73 0.85
N ASP A 84 -12.15 31.31 2.04
CA ASP A 84 -11.80 30.59 3.27
C ASP A 84 -12.86 29.56 3.65
N ASP A 85 -14.16 29.88 3.48
CA ASP A 85 -15.24 28.88 3.60
C ASP A 85 -15.04 27.69 2.65
N VAL A 86 -14.61 27.95 1.40
CA VAL A 86 -14.28 26.88 0.43
C VAL A 86 -13.12 26.04 0.93
N ASP A 87 -12.07 26.66 1.46
CA ASP A 87 -10.88 25.95 1.92
C ASP A 87 -11.18 25.07 3.14
N VAL A 88 -11.93 25.57 4.11
CA VAL A 88 -12.42 24.78 5.26
C VAL A 88 -13.21 23.56 4.76
N PHE A 89 -14.06 23.76 3.76
CA PHE A 89 -14.82 22.68 3.16
C PHE A 89 -13.93 21.66 2.45
N LEU A 90 -13.00 22.10 1.60
CA LEU A 90 -12.06 21.22 0.90
C LEU A 90 -11.17 20.44 1.88
N GLN A 91 -10.76 21.07 2.98
CA GLN A 91 -10.02 20.40 4.06
C GLN A 91 -10.88 19.31 4.73
N THR A 92 -12.16 19.59 4.97
CA THR A 92 -13.12 18.62 5.50
C THR A 92 -13.28 17.43 4.56
N CYS A 93 -13.41 17.66 3.25
CA CYS A 93 -13.43 16.59 2.24
C CYS A 93 -12.13 15.76 2.27
N ALA A 94 -10.97 16.40 2.30
CA ALA A 94 -9.68 15.71 2.36
C ALA A 94 -9.54 14.86 3.63
N GLN A 95 -10.07 15.32 4.76
CA GLN A 95 -10.12 14.56 6.00
C GLN A 95 -11.04 13.34 5.87
N ARG A 96 -12.23 13.50 5.28
CA ARG A 96 -13.17 12.40 5.04
C ARG A 96 -12.56 11.30 4.16
N PHE A 97 -11.87 11.67 3.08
CA PHE A 97 -11.19 10.69 2.24
C PHE A 97 -10.11 9.90 2.97
N ARG A 98 -9.31 10.59 3.80
CA ARG A 98 -8.32 9.93 4.66
C ARG A 98 -8.99 8.95 5.62
N GLN A 99 -10.11 9.35 6.22
CA GLN A 99 -10.83 8.50 7.16
C GLN A 99 -11.46 7.28 6.49
N GLN A 100 -12.07 7.44 5.30
CA GLN A 100 -12.61 6.32 4.51
C GLN A 100 -11.51 5.31 4.16
N LYS A 101 -10.34 5.78 3.73
CA LYS A 101 -9.19 4.92 3.45
C LYS A 101 -8.78 4.09 4.68
N LEU A 102 -8.67 4.74 5.85
CA LEU A 102 -8.32 4.05 7.10
C LEU A 102 -9.36 3.00 7.51
N VAL A 103 -10.65 3.32 7.32
CA VAL A 103 -11.75 2.38 7.60
C VAL A 103 -11.66 1.16 6.68
N GLU A 104 -11.45 1.37 5.38
CA GLU A 104 -11.39 0.28 4.42
C GLU A 104 -10.17 -0.62 4.65
N GLU A 105 -9.00 -0.03 4.88
CA GLU A 105 -7.81 -0.78 5.29
C GLU A 105 -8.04 -1.55 6.61
N GLY A 106 -8.80 -0.98 7.54
CA GLY A 106 -9.20 -1.64 8.78
C GLY A 106 -10.08 -2.86 8.55
N LYS A 107 -11.05 -2.78 7.63
CA LYS A 107 -11.89 -3.91 7.24
C LYS A 107 -11.06 -5.03 6.64
N ILE A 108 -10.22 -4.71 5.65
CA ILE A 108 -9.33 -5.69 4.99
C ILE A 108 -8.43 -6.37 6.03
N ARG A 109 -7.83 -5.60 6.96
CA ARG A 109 -7.05 -6.17 8.05
C ARG A 109 -7.86 -7.12 8.92
N ASN A 110 -9.09 -6.74 9.28
CA ASN A 110 -9.96 -7.59 10.09
C ASN A 110 -10.33 -8.89 9.35
N GLU A 111 -10.71 -8.81 8.08
CA GLU A 111 -11.01 -9.99 7.24
C GLU A 111 -9.80 -10.93 7.13
N ASN A 112 -8.60 -10.38 6.94
CA ASN A 112 -7.37 -11.18 6.91
C ASN A 112 -7.11 -11.88 8.25
N ILE A 113 -7.31 -11.19 9.38
CA ILE A 113 -7.18 -11.80 10.71
C ILE A 113 -8.21 -12.92 10.89
N GLN A 114 -9.47 -12.70 10.50
CA GLN A 114 -10.51 -13.74 10.58
C GLN A 114 -10.14 -14.97 9.74
N LEU A 115 -9.60 -14.75 8.53
CA LEU A 115 -9.14 -15.84 7.66
C LEU A 115 -7.98 -16.63 8.28
N GLU A 116 -7.00 -15.94 8.89
CA GLU A 116 -5.89 -16.61 9.57
C GLU A 116 -6.35 -17.40 10.81
N LEU A 117 -7.27 -16.83 11.60
CA LEU A 117 -7.90 -17.56 12.72
C LEU A 117 -8.60 -18.83 12.23
N GLN A 118 -9.32 -18.77 11.11
CA GLN A 118 -10.00 -19.93 10.53
C GLN A 118 -8.99 -20.99 10.05
N LYS A 119 -7.88 -20.58 9.44
CA LYS A 119 -6.80 -21.51 9.02
C LYS A 119 -6.16 -22.20 10.21
N LEU A 120 -5.88 -21.47 11.29
CA LEU A 120 -5.33 -22.02 12.52
C LEU A 120 -6.27 -23.08 13.10
N HIS A 121 -7.56 -22.76 13.21
CA HIS A 121 -8.59 -23.68 13.69
C HIS A 121 -8.68 -24.96 12.84
N LEU A 122 -8.52 -24.84 11.52
CA LEU A 122 -8.48 -26.00 10.62
C LEU A 122 -7.20 -26.82 10.82
N ALA A 123 -6.05 -26.19 11.03
CA ALA A 123 -4.79 -26.87 11.30
C ALA A 123 -4.83 -27.65 12.62
N GLU A 124 -5.43 -27.06 13.66
CA GLU A 124 -5.66 -27.74 14.96
C GLU A 124 -6.53 -28.99 14.78
N LYS A 125 -7.64 -28.88 14.04
CA LYS A 125 -8.49 -30.04 13.71
C LYS A 125 -7.74 -31.12 12.94
N LYS A 126 -6.91 -30.74 11.96
CA LYS A 126 -6.09 -31.70 11.20
C LYS A 126 -5.10 -32.44 12.09
N LEU A 127 -4.41 -31.72 12.96
CA LEU A 127 -3.47 -32.32 13.91
C LEU A 127 -4.17 -33.30 14.87
N GLN A 128 -5.39 -32.98 15.29
CA GLN A 128 -6.18 -33.87 16.14
C GLN A 128 -6.55 -35.17 15.43
N VAL A 129 -6.98 -35.10 14.16
CA VAL A 129 -7.25 -36.29 13.33
C VAL A 129 -5.99 -37.14 13.12
N GLU A 130 -4.84 -36.52 12.87
CA GLU A 130 -3.56 -37.24 12.73
C GLU A 130 -3.16 -37.98 14.02
N LYS A 131 -3.36 -37.35 15.18
CA LYS A 131 -3.12 -37.99 16.49
C LYS A 131 -4.04 -39.20 16.70
N GLU A 132 -5.34 -39.06 16.44
CA GLU A 132 -6.29 -40.18 16.55
C GLU A 132 -5.97 -41.33 15.59
N LEU A 133 -5.46 -41.03 14.40
CA LEU A 133 -5.04 -42.05 13.44
C LEU A 133 -3.79 -42.81 13.93
N GLU A 134 -2.84 -42.10 14.56
CA GLU A 134 -1.62 -42.71 15.10
C GLU A 134 -1.91 -43.56 16.35
N GLU A 135 -2.79 -43.10 17.25
CA GLU A 135 -3.23 -43.90 18.40
C GLU A 135 -3.87 -45.22 17.94
N LYS A 136 -4.71 -45.19 16.90
CA LYS A 136 -5.29 -46.40 16.28
C LYS A 136 -4.27 -47.29 15.57
N ARG A 137 -3.12 -46.75 15.10
CA ARG A 137 -2.02 -47.55 14.52
C ARG A 137 -1.24 -48.26 15.61
N ILE A 138 -1.00 -47.62 16.75
CA ILE A 138 -0.30 -48.19 17.90
C ILE A 138 -1.13 -49.34 18.52
N GLU A 139 -2.45 -49.19 18.62
CA GLU A 139 -3.34 -50.27 19.11
C GLU A 139 -3.34 -51.52 18.22
N LYS A 140 -3.10 -51.38 16.91
CA LYS A 140 -3.02 -52.51 15.96
C LYS A 140 -1.62 -53.12 15.82
N GLY A 141 -0.60 -52.55 16.48
CA GLY A 141 0.82 -52.91 16.29
C GLY A 141 1.42 -53.89 17.31
N VAL A 142 0.67 -54.38 18.30
CA VAL A 142 1.22 -55.28 19.34
C VAL A 142 1.14 -56.75 18.90
N GLN A 143 1.85 -57.15 17.84
CA GLN A 143 2.35 -58.52 17.66
C GLN A 143 3.59 -58.54 16.74
N GLY A 144 4.76 -58.84 17.33
CA GLY A 144 5.94 -59.39 16.63
C GLY A 144 7.22 -58.53 16.63
N ILE A 145 8.18 -58.87 17.51
CA ILE A 145 9.60 -58.47 17.40
C ILE A 145 10.38 -59.67 16.84
N PRO A 146 11.38 -59.49 15.96
CA PRO A 146 12.74 -59.70 16.45
C PRO A 146 13.78 -58.66 15.99
N ASN A 147 14.58 -58.28 16.99
CA ASN A 147 15.98 -57.89 17.05
C ASN A 147 16.84 -57.97 15.75
N ASN A 148 17.58 -56.91 15.39
CA ASN A 148 19.02 -57.00 15.11
C ASN A 148 19.75 -55.64 14.99
N SER A 149 20.92 -55.58 15.64
CA SER A 149 22.19 -54.91 15.32
C SER A 149 22.29 -53.42 14.93
N GLN A 150 23.22 -52.80 15.66
CA GLN A 150 23.90 -51.51 15.51
C GLN A 150 24.35 -51.16 14.08
N GLN A 151 24.04 -49.94 13.63
CA GLN A 151 24.91 -49.07 12.82
C GLN A 151 24.38 -47.62 12.91
N PRO A 152 25.23 -46.59 13.12
CA PRO A 152 24.78 -45.20 12.97
C PRO A 152 24.40 -44.96 11.51
N PRO A 153 23.24 -44.33 11.21
CA PRO A 153 22.83 -44.10 9.85
C PRO A 153 23.83 -43.15 9.18
N GLN A 154 24.65 -43.71 8.29
CA GLN A 154 25.36 -42.94 7.27
C GLN A 154 24.29 -42.16 6.51
N ARG A 155 24.26 -40.83 6.67
CA ARG A 155 23.33 -39.98 5.94
C ARG A 155 23.60 -40.19 4.44
N PRO A 156 22.65 -40.72 3.65
CA PRO A 156 22.83 -40.80 2.22
C PRO A 156 22.99 -39.38 1.68
N LYS A 157 24.10 -39.11 0.98
CA LYS A 157 24.23 -37.91 0.15
C LYS A 157 23.12 -37.99 -0.91
N LEU A 158 22.05 -37.24 -0.68
CA LEU A 158 20.89 -37.19 -1.56
C LEU A 158 21.25 -36.50 -2.89
N PRO A 159 20.55 -36.86 -3.99
CA PRO A 159 20.79 -36.33 -5.33
C PRO A 159 20.67 -34.81 -5.33
N GLN A 160 21.50 -34.16 -6.15
CA GLN A 160 21.46 -32.72 -6.42
C GLN A 160 20.00 -32.27 -6.60
N LEU A 161 19.48 -31.50 -5.63
CA LEU A 161 18.18 -30.85 -5.74
C LEU A 161 18.26 -29.94 -6.99
N SER A 162 17.64 -30.34 -8.10
CA SER A 162 17.60 -29.54 -9.32
C SER A 162 16.63 -28.38 -9.11
N LEU A 163 17.08 -27.37 -8.37
CA LEU A 163 16.31 -26.17 -8.09
C LEU A 163 16.11 -25.39 -9.39
N PRO A 164 14.89 -24.85 -9.63
CA PRO A 164 14.68 -23.91 -10.72
C PRO A 164 15.62 -22.71 -10.55
N LYS A 165 16.24 -22.28 -11.65
CA LYS A 165 17.07 -21.07 -11.65
C LYS A 165 16.18 -19.85 -11.81
N PHE A 166 16.53 -18.77 -11.13
CA PHE A 166 15.79 -17.51 -11.19
C PHE A 166 16.74 -16.35 -11.45
N ASP A 167 16.57 -15.70 -12.60
CA ASP A 167 17.43 -14.60 -13.07
C ASP A 167 16.90 -13.21 -12.67
N GLY A 168 15.66 -13.13 -12.18
CA GLY A 168 15.00 -11.88 -11.77
C GLY A 168 13.81 -11.46 -12.63
N LYS A 169 13.32 -12.27 -13.58
CA LYS A 169 12.08 -12.01 -14.32
C LYS A 169 10.84 -12.04 -13.41
N PHE A 170 10.04 -10.99 -13.42
CA PHE A 170 8.93 -10.87 -12.47
C PHE A 170 7.78 -11.84 -12.77
N GLU A 171 7.61 -12.26 -14.03
CA GLU A 171 6.60 -13.24 -14.45
C GLU A 171 6.89 -14.63 -13.85
N GLU A 172 8.17 -14.96 -13.69
CA GLU A 172 8.64 -16.26 -13.18
C GLU A 172 8.80 -16.27 -11.65
N TRP A 173 8.69 -15.11 -11.00
CA TRP A 173 8.91 -14.98 -9.56
C TRP A 173 7.96 -15.83 -8.72
N LEU A 174 6.64 -15.78 -9.01
CA LEU A 174 5.64 -16.54 -8.25
C LEU A 174 5.89 -18.07 -8.35
N PRO A 175 5.99 -18.67 -9.55
CA PRO A 175 6.32 -20.08 -9.70
C PRO A 175 7.65 -20.47 -9.04
N PHE A 176 8.67 -19.63 -9.15
CA PHE A 176 9.96 -19.87 -8.52
C PHE A 176 9.85 -19.90 -7.00
N ARG A 177 9.25 -18.87 -6.40
CA ARG A 177 9.10 -18.72 -4.95
C ARG A 177 8.35 -19.90 -4.34
N ASP A 178 7.24 -20.31 -4.95
CA ASP A 178 6.42 -21.39 -4.43
C ASP A 178 7.17 -22.75 -4.51
N ARG A 179 7.90 -23.00 -5.60
CA ARG A 179 8.75 -24.20 -5.74
C ARG A 179 9.91 -24.20 -4.75
N TYR A 180 10.61 -23.08 -4.62
CA TYR A 180 11.72 -22.93 -3.68
C TYR A 180 11.24 -23.14 -2.24
N ASN A 181 10.06 -22.61 -1.91
CA ASN A 181 9.51 -22.74 -0.57
C ASN A 181 9.25 -24.18 -0.17
N GLN A 182 8.57 -24.93 -1.05
CA GLN A 182 8.28 -26.34 -0.85
C GLN A 182 9.54 -27.19 -0.80
N ALA A 183 10.51 -26.90 -1.66
CA ALA A 183 11.73 -27.71 -1.77
C ALA A 183 12.76 -27.42 -0.67
N VAL A 184 12.79 -26.21 -0.10
CA VAL A 184 13.87 -25.73 0.79
C VAL A 184 13.36 -24.92 1.98
N HIS A 185 12.55 -23.88 1.78
CA HIS A 185 12.23 -22.93 2.86
C HIS A 185 11.50 -23.58 4.04
N ILE A 186 10.46 -24.37 3.77
CA ILE A 186 9.60 -24.98 4.80
C ILE A 186 10.21 -26.23 5.45
N ARG A 187 11.28 -26.77 4.86
CA ARG A 187 11.94 -27.99 5.34
C ARG A 187 12.64 -27.73 6.67
N SER A 188 12.20 -28.41 7.72
CA SER A 188 12.81 -28.33 9.06
C SER A 188 14.07 -29.19 9.21
N ASP A 189 14.31 -30.09 8.26
CA ASP A 189 15.48 -30.98 8.21
C ASP A 189 16.73 -30.29 7.63
N LEU A 190 16.61 -29.06 7.12
CA LEU A 190 17.71 -28.24 6.63
C LEU A 190 18.02 -27.10 7.61
N SER A 191 19.31 -26.90 7.91
CA SER A 191 19.80 -25.73 8.63
C SER A 191 19.67 -24.46 7.78
N GLY A 192 19.67 -23.27 8.42
CA GLY A 192 19.63 -22.01 7.66
C GLY A 192 20.84 -21.84 6.75
N GLU A 193 22.02 -22.37 7.12
CA GLU A 193 23.21 -22.33 6.28
C GLU A 193 23.03 -23.18 5.00
N GLU A 194 22.47 -24.39 5.14
CA GLU A 194 22.12 -25.23 3.98
C GLU A 194 21.05 -24.56 3.12
N LYS A 195 20.00 -24.00 3.73
CA LYS A 195 18.97 -23.25 2.99
C LYS A 195 19.56 -22.05 2.24
N PHE A 196 20.52 -21.34 2.84
CA PHE A 196 21.15 -20.19 2.18
C PHE A 196 22.07 -20.64 1.04
N ALA A 197 22.79 -21.75 1.20
CA ALA A 197 23.56 -22.33 0.10
C ALA A 197 22.65 -22.69 -1.10
N TYR A 198 21.47 -23.27 -0.84
CA TYR A 198 20.47 -23.53 -1.87
C TYR A 198 19.92 -22.24 -2.50
N LEU A 199 19.68 -21.19 -1.70
CA LEU A 199 19.22 -19.89 -2.19
C LEU A 199 20.23 -19.29 -3.18
N LEU A 200 21.51 -19.23 -2.79
CA LEU A 200 22.59 -18.74 -3.66
C LEU A 200 22.70 -19.56 -4.95
N ALA A 201 22.54 -20.88 -4.86
CA ALA A 201 22.59 -21.75 -6.03
C ALA A 201 21.36 -21.58 -6.95
N ALA A 202 20.20 -21.21 -6.42
CA ALA A 202 18.97 -21.05 -7.19
C ALA A 202 18.87 -19.69 -7.90
N LEU A 203 19.53 -18.66 -7.37
CA LEU A 203 19.49 -17.31 -7.93
C LEU A 203 20.59 -17.08 -8.98
N GLN A 204 20.29 -16.25 -9.97
CA GLN A 204 21.18 -15.82 -11.04
C GLN A 204 20.97 -14.34 -11.33
N GLY A 205 21.93 -13.73 -12.05
CA GLY A 205 21.83 -12.33 -12.50
C GLY A 205 21.45 -11.36 -11.39
N LYS A 206 20.44 -10.53 -11.66
CA LYS A 206 19.97 -9.47 -10.75
C LYS A 206 19.45 -10.02 -9.43
N ALA A 207 18.92 -11.24 -9.43
CA ALA A 207 18.44 -11.87 -8.20
C ALA A 207 19.59 -12.32 -7.30
N ALA A 208 20.68 -12.84 -7.87
CA ALA A 208 21.88 -13.21 -7.11
C ALA A 208 22.58 -11.97 -6.53
N ASP A 209 22.67 -10.89 -7.32
CA ASP A 209 23.30 -9.63 -6.90
C ASP A 209 22.62 -9.01 -5.67
N ALA A 210 21.31 -9.24 -5.49
CA ALA A 210 20.53 -8.71 -4.36
C ALA A 210 21.01 -9.20 -2.99
N ILE A 211 21.66 -10.37 -2.92
CA ILE A 211 22.10 -11.00 -1.66
C ILE A 211 23.60 -11.32 -1.63
N LYS A 212 24.35 -10.99 -2.69
CA LYS A 212 25.78 -11.32 -2.83
C LYS A 212 26.67 -10.73 -1.71
N ALA A 213 26.25 -9.61 -1.10
CA ALA A 213 26.97 -8.96 -0.01
C ALA A 213 26.69 -9.59 1.37
N ILE A 214 25.74 -10.53 1.48
CA ILE A 214 25.36 -11.15 2.74
C ILE A 214 26.20 -12.41 2.95
N PRO A 215 26.98 -12.53 4.05
CA PRO A 215 27.79 -13.71 4.32
C PRO A 215 26.94 -14.96 4.53
N LEU A 216 27.36 -16.09 3.95
CA LEU A 216 26.72 -17.39 4.16
C LEU A 216 26.81 -17.80 5.63
N SER A 217 25.69 -17.75 6.34
CA SER A 217 25.55 -18.24 7.72
C SER A 217 24.11 -18.62 8.01
N ASN A 218 23.90 -19.41 9.07
CA ASN A 218 22.57 -19.83 9.50
C ASN A 218 21.65 -18.64 9.85
N GLU A 219 22.20 -17.66 10.57
CA GLU A 219 21.49 -16.46 11.02
C GLU A 219 21.13 -15.52 9.85
N ASN A 220 21.96 -15.50 8.81
CA ASN A 220 21.79 -14.61 7.66
C ASN A 220 20.80 -15.13 6.61
N TYR A 221 20.37 -16.39 6.69
CA TYR A 221 19.40 -16.95 5.74
C TYR A 221 18.08 -16.18 5.72
N GLY A 222 17.49 -15.92 6.89
CA GLY A 222 16.21 -15.23 7.02
C GLY A 222 16.24 -13.85 6.34
N PRO A 223 17.19 -12.97 6.72
CA PRO A 223 17.38 -11.67 6.08
C PRO A 223 17.64 -11.76 4.58
N ALA A 224 18.46 -12.71 4.12
CA ALA A 224 18.74 -12.89 2.70
C ALA A 224 17.48 -13.29 1.91
N TYR A 225 16.71 -14.26 2.41
CA TYR A 225 15.47 -14.71 1.78
C TYR A 225 14.44 -13.58 1.72
N GLU A 226 14.25 -12.85 2.82
CA GLU A 226 13.33 -11.70 2.88
C GLU A 226 13.72 -10.58 1.89
N ARG A 227 15.02 -10.32 1.72
CA ARG A 227 15.53 -9.34 0.76
C ARG A 227 15.11 -9.67 -0.67
N VAL A 228 15.19 -10.94 -1.07
CA VAL A 228 14.78 -11.42 -2.39
C VAL A 228 13.27 -11.28 -2.55
N VAL A 229 12.49 -11.72 -1.56
CA VAL A 229 11.02 -11.64 -1.59
C VAL A 229 10.54 -10.20 -1.78
N LYS A 230 11.03 -9.27 -0.94
CA LYS A 230 10.67 -7.84 -1.04
C LYS A 230 11.01 -7.24 -2.39
N LEU A 231 12.16 -7.58 -2.95
CA LEU A 231 12.61 -7.01 -4.22
C LEU A 231 11.70 -7.40 -5.38
N PHE A 232 11.32 -8.68 -5.47
CA PHE A 232 10.58 -9.20 -6.63
C PHE A 232 9.06 -9.18 -6.45
N GLU A 233 8.53 -9.12 -5.23
CA GLU A 233 7.10 -8.82 -5.02
C GLU A 233 6.77 -7.37 -5.38
N HIS A 234 7.61 -6.41 -4.98
CA HIS A 234 7.39 -5.00 -5.29
C HIS A 234 7.52 -4.68 -6.79
N VAL A 235 8.52 -5.27 -7.47
CA VAL A 235 8.68 -5.10 -8.93
C VAL A 235 7.46 -5.65 -9.68
N ARG A 236 6.88 -6.77 -9.22
CA ARG A 236 5.65 -7.32 -9.79
C ARG A 236 4.48 -6.35 -9.63
N GLU A 237 4.27 -5.78 -8.45
CA GLU A 237 3.17 -4.83 -8.21
C GLU A 237 3.22 -3.57 -9.08
N ILE A 238 4.42 -3.11 -9.40
CA ILE A 238 4.61 -1.97 -10.32
C ILE A 238 4.30 -2.38 -11.77
N ALA A 239 4.75 -3.56 -12.19
CA ALA A 239 4.53 -4.06 -13.55
C ALA A 239 3.05 -4.31 -13.89
N PHE A 240 2.20 -4.67 -12.91
CA PHE A 240 0.76 -4.85 -13.12
C PHE A 240 -0.07 -3.56 -13.08
N LYS A 241 0.54 -2.41 -12.79
CA LYS A 241 -0.15 -1.09 -12.70
C LYS A 241 0.07 -0.21 -13.93
N GLN A 242 0.55 -0.77 -15.04
CA GLN A 242 0.73 -0.07 -16.32
C GLN A 242 -0.23 -0.60 -17.39
#